data_AF-A0A0A1YW74-F1
#
_entry.id   AF-A0A0A1YW74-F1
#
_cell.length_a   1.000
_cell.length_b   1.000
_cell.length_c   1.000
_cell.angle_alpha   90.00
_cell.angle_beta   90.00
_cell.angle_gamma   90.00
#
_symmetry.space_group_name_H-M   'P 1'
#
loop_
_entity.id
_entity.type
_entity.pdbx_description
1 polymer ?
#
loop_
_entity_poly.entity_id
_entity_poly.type
_entity_poly.pdbx_seq_one_letter_code
_entity_poly.pdbx_strand_id
1 'polypeptide(L)' 'MTFLIVNNYIDGGSVCRNHKCGSIDYRECRKGAKQFFKDECRVWGERWQNDREPRSDRMKQRYCSAASSFSPMG' A
#
# COMPACT_ATOMS: atom_id res chain seq x y z
N MET A 1 -8.78 4.81 5.77
CA MET A 1 -7.60 3.93 5.61
C MET A 1 -6.36 4.71 6.03
N THR A 2 -5.72 4.32 7.13
CA THR A 2 -4.49 4.95 7.63
C THR A 2 -3.33 3.96 7.58
N PHE A 3 -2.13 4.45 7.30
CA PHE A 3 -0.87 3.69 7.31
C PHE A 3 0.31 4.66 7.45
N LEU A 4 1.44 4.15 7.91
CA LEU A 4 2.69 4.87 8.05
C LEU A 4 3.65 4.49 6.92
N ILE A 5 4.50 5.45 6.55
CA ILE A 5 5.54 5.26 5.54
C ILE A 5 6.88 5.42 6.24
N VAL A 6 7.72 4.39 6.18
CA VAL A 6 9.05 4.36 6.77
C VAL A 6 10.06 4.12 5.65
N ASN A 7 10.98 5.06 5.42
CA ASN A 7 12.01 4.95 4.39
C ASN A 7 11.45 4.60 2.99
N ASN A 8 10.31 5.20 2.62
CA ASN A 8 9.59 4.94 1.37
C ASN A 8 8.86 3.58 1.28
N TYR A 9 8.82 2.80 2.35
CA TYR A 9 8.03 1.57 2.43
C TYR A 9 6.79 1.81 3.28
N ILE A 10 5.66 1.25 2.88
CA ILE A 10 4.45 1.28 3.70
C ILE A 10 4.60 0.20 4.77
N ASP A 11 4.47 0.59 6.03
CA ASP A 11 4.43 -0.38 7.12
C ASP A 11 3.08 -1.09 7.13
N GLY A 12 3.05 -2.33 6.63
CA GLY A 12 1.87 -3.19 6.65
C GLY A 12 1.26 -3.40 8.05
N GLY A 13 2.07 -3.34 9.11
CA GLY A 13 1.60 -3.47 10.50
C GLY A 13 0.83 -2.25 11.01
N SER A 14 1.05 -1.08 10.41
CA SER A 14 0.34 0.16 10.73
C SER A 14 -1.01 0.29 10.00
N VAL A 15 -1.23 -0.50 8.95
CA VAL A 15 -2.42 -0.41 8.11
C VAL A 15 -3.68 -0.70 8.92
N CYS A 16 -4.61 0.26 8.91
CA CYS A 16 -5.91 0.17 9.57
C CYS A 16 -5.86 -0.01 11.09
N ARG A 17 -4.75 0.42 11.75
CA ARG A 17 -4.63 0.41 13.21
C ARG A 17 -5.62 1.32 13.94
N ASN A 18 -6.32 2.20 13.23
CA ASN A 18 -7.41 3.00 13.77
C ASN A 18 -8.67 2.16 14.07
N HIS A 19 -8.77 0.94 13.53
CA HIS A 19 -9.87 0.01 13.80
C HIS A 19 -9.46 -1.05 14.83
N LYS A 20 -10.44 -1.53 15.62
CA LYS A 20 -10.21 -2.59 16.61
C LYS A 20 -9.81 -3.89 15.91
N CYS A 21 -8.66 -4.45 16.29
CA CYS A 21 -8.18 -5.72 15.73
C CYS A 21 -9.25 -6.82 15.87
N GLY A 22 -9.51 -7.52 14.77
CA GLY A 22 -10.51 -8.59 14.68
C GLY A 22 -11.93 -8.15 14.30
N SER A 23 -12.24 -6.84 14.31
CA SER A 23 -13.54 -6.33 13.85
C SER A 23 -13.74 -6.52 12.34
N ILE A 24 -15.00 -6.43 11.90
CA ILE A 24 -15.33 -6.46 10.46
C ILE A 24 -14.65 -5.29 9.76
N ASP A 25 -14.75 -4.07 10.32
CA ASP A 25 -14.11 -2.87 9.76
C ASP A 25 -12.59 -3.04 9.60
N TYR A 26 -11.90 -3.67 10.55
CA TYR A 26 -10.47 -3.94 10.44
C TYR A 26 -10.18 -4.85 9.24
N ARG A 27 -10.95 -5.93 9.06
CA ARG A 27 -10.77 -6.87 7.94
C ARG A 27 -11.12 -6.22 6.60
N GLU A 28 -12.21 -5.46 6.53
CA GLU A 28 -12.63 -4.76 5.31
C GLU A 28 -11.65 -3.66 4.93
N CYS A 29 -11.20 -2.86 5.91
CA CYS A 29 -10.18 -1.84 5.69
C CYS A 29 -8.88 -2.47 5.17
N ARG A 30 -8.44 -3.60 5.74
CA ARG A 30 -7.24 -4.30 5.25
C ARG A 30 -7.44 -4.93 3.87
N LYS A 31 -8.60 -5.50 3.56
CA LYS A 31 -8.91 -5.97 2.20
C LYS A 31 -8.86 -4.84 1.18
N GLY A 32 -9.54 -3.73 1.48
CA GLY A 32 -9.53 -2.52 0.65
C GLY A 32 -8.14 -1.94 0.50
N ALA A 33 -7.34 -1.94 1.57
CA ALA A 33 -5.97 -1.45 1.54
C ALA A 33 -5.07 -2.25 0.59
N LYS A 34 -5.21 -3.58 0.57
CA LYS A 34 -4.48 -4.41 -0.37
C LYS A 34 -4.83 -4.09 -1.82
N GLN A 35 -6.11 -3.88 -2.10
CA GLN A 35 -6.56 -3.51 -3.44
C GLN A 35 -6.01 -2.13 -3.82
N PHE A 36 -6.10 -1.15 -2.92
CA PHE A 36 -5.54 0.18 -3.11
C PHE A 36 -4.03 0.15 -3.41
N PHE A 37 -3.24 -0.63 -2.67
CA PHE A 37 -1.80 -0.75 -2.95
C PHE A 37 -1.50 -1.36 -4.33
N LYS A 38 -2.30 -2.33 -4.78
CA LYS A 38 -2.17 -2.91 -6.12
C LYS A 38 -2.52 -1.89 -7.20
N ASP A 39 -3.59 -1.14 -7.02
CA ASP A 39 -4.03 -0.14 -7.99
C ASP A 39 -3.02 1.00 -8.11
N GLU A 40 -2.53 1.52 -6.99
CA GLU A 40 -1.46 2.52 -6.95
C GLU A 40 -0.16 1.97 -7.58
N CYS A 41 0.23 0.73 -7.26
CA CYS A 41 1.39 0.10 -7.89
C CYS A 41 1.26 0.07 -9.42
N ARG A 42 0.09 -0.24 -9.96
CA ARG A 42 -0.17 -0.21 -11.41
C ARG A 42 -0.04 1.21 -11.97
N VAL A 43 -0.71 2.19 -11.35
CA VAL A 43 -0.70 3.59 -11.80
C VAL A 43 0.71 4.17 -11.80
N TRP A 44 1.48 3.96 -10.72
CA TRP A 44 2.86 4.43 -10.65
C TRP A 44 3.80 3.64 -11.55
N GLY A 45 3.51 2.35 -11.79
CA GLY A 45 4.21 1.54 -12.78
C GLY A 45 4.03 2.05 -14.21
N GLU A 46 2.83 2.46 -14.58
CA GLU A 46 2.52 3.09 -15.86
C GLU A 46 3.16 4.48 -15.98
N ARG A 47 3.06 5.31 -14.94
CA ARG A 47 3.71 6.63 -14.92
C ARG A 47 5.21 6.53 -15.10
N TRP A 48 5.87 5.68 -14.33
CA TRP A 48 7.32 5.47 -14.45
C TRP A 48 7.74 4.98 -15.84
N GLN A 49 6.91 4.17 -16.51
CA GLN A 49 7.20 3.75 -17.89
C GLN A 49 7.15 4.91 -18.88
N ASN A 50 6.30 5.91 -18.63
CA ASN A 50 6.16 7.10 -19.48
C ASN A 50 7.21 8.18 -19.17
N ASP A 51 7.36 8.55 -17.90
CA ASP A 51 8.19 9.69 -17.47
C ASP A 51 9.64 9.31 -17.14
N ARG A 52 9.87 8.05 -16.71
CA ARG A 52 11.14 7.53 -16.18
C ARG A 52 11.77 8.39 -15.10
N GLU A 53 10.96 9.10 -14.32
CA GLU A 53 11.45 9.98 -13.27
C GLU A 53 11.82 9.21 -11.98
N PRO A 54 12.86 9.64 -11.24
CA PRO A 54 13.22 9.05 -9.95
C PRO A 54 12.09 9.11 -8.91
N ARG A 55 11.24 10.15 -8.99
CA ARG A 55 10.08 10.30 -8.11
C ARG A 55 9.03 9.23 -8.39
N SER A 56 8.73 8.98 -9.66
CA SER A 56 7.79 7.95 -10.10
C SER A 56 8.30 6.56 -9.73
N ASP A 57 9.61 6.32 -9.85
CA ASP A 57 10.23 5.07 -9.38
C ASP A 57 10.07 4.86 -7.88
N ARG A 58 10.35 5.90 -7.06
CA ARG A 58 10.13 5.81 -5.60
C ARG A 58 8.69 5.51 -5.26
N MET A 59 7.73 6.16 -5.90
CA MET A 59 6.32 5.92 -5.63
C MET A 59 5.90 4.51 -6.07
N LYS A 60 6.34 4.05 -7.24
CA LYS A 60 6.16 2.67 -7.70
C LYS A 60 6.70 1.67 -6.68
N GLN A 61 7.96 1.82 -6.25
CA GLN A 61 8.55 0.93 -5.24
C GLN A 61 7.74 0.90 -3.94
N ARG A 62 7.28 2.06 -3.46
CA ARG A 62 6.49 2.19 -2.23
C ARG A 62 5.21 1.35 -2.28
N TYR A 63 4.42 1.51 -3.33
CA TYR A 63 3.12 0.84 -3.43
C TYR A 63 3.26 -0.62 -3.88
N CYS A 64 4.20 -0.93 -4.78
CA CYS A 64 4.41 -2.29 -5.25
C CYS A 64 5.00 -3.21 -4.16
N SER A 65 5.94 -2.71 -3.35
CA SER A 65 6.45 -3.47 -2.20
C SER A 65 5.34 -3.75 -1.18
N ALA A 66 4.49 -2.76 -0.91
CA ALA A 66 3.32 -2.92 -0.05
C ALA A 66 2.33 -3.93 -0.63
N ALA A 67 1.98 -3.83 -1.92
CA ALA A 67 1.03 -4.72 -2.57
C ALA A 67 1.46 -6.20 -2.52
N SER A 68 2.77 -6.47 -2.64
CA SER A 68 3.34 -7.82 -2.60
C SER A 68 3.51 -8.36 -1.18
N SER A 69 3.99 -7.54 -0.23
CA SER A 69 4.28 -7.98 1.14
C SER A 69 3.06 -7.95 2.07
N PHE A 70 2.07 -7.10 1.78
CA PHE A 70 0.93 -6.89 2.66
C PHE A 70 -0.09 -8.05 2.59
N SER A 71 -0.37 -8.63 3.76
CA SER A 71 -1.42 -9.63 3.95
C SER A 71 -2.62 -9.00 4.67
N PRO A 72 -3.83 -9.08 4.09
CA PRO A 72 -5.02 -8.48 4.70
C PRO A 72 -5.56 -9.32 5.87
N MET A 73 -5.04 -10.53 6.05
CA MET A 73 -5.36 -11.46 7.13
C MET A 73 -4.30 -11.46 8.25
N GLY A 74 -3.21 -10.71 8.09
CA GLY A 74 -2.12 -10.61 9.07
C GLY A 74 -2.46 -9.71 10.25
#